data_AF-A0A835V2A9-F1
#
_entry.id   AF-A0A835V2A9-F1
#
_cell.length_a   1.000
_cell.length_b   1.000
_cell.length_c   1.000
_cell.angle_alpha   90.00
_cell.angle_beta   90.00
_cell.angle_gamma   90.00
#
_symmetry.space_group_name_H-M   'P 1'
#
loop_
_entity.id
_entity.type
_entity.pdbx_description
1 polymer ?
#
loop_
_entity_poly.entity_id
_entity_poly.type
_entity_poly.pdbx_seq_one_letter_code
_entity_poly.pdbx_strand_id
1 'polypeptide(L)'
;MAATYCGSSAMSDSKVEIIARLAQWRIENFGPCSTRRSDAFKIGIWNWYLSVEKNRYLYIRLYPEPCKTVKDLPPFAKFVLRVSSSGPGRRHCISAVQERMIRNSEDFVWAVEATFPGRFVIDVEFLDLKIPCSSGSEHYSVFPNGEAVLQAANDGGLSCLSRMLEEEIHSDVTINTNGGGALKSPQGCSLCLLTCF
;
A
#
# COMPACT_ATOMS: atom_id res chain seq x y z
N MET A 1 2.46 -46.55 22.34
CA MET A 1 1.92 -45.66 21.29
C MET A 1 2.47 -44.27 21.53
N ALA A 2 3.52 -43.89 20.81
CA ALA A 2 4.08 -42.56 20.85
C ALA A 2 3.26 -41.66 19.91
N ALA A 3 2.64 -40.62 20.45
CA ALA A 3 2.04 -39.56 19.65
C ALA A 3 3.14 -38.57 19.27
N THR A 4 3.61 -38.68 18.03
CA THR A 4 4.50 -37.71 17.40
C THR A 4 3.80 -36.35 17.37
N TYR A 5 4.36 -35.37 18.09
CA TYR A 5 4.03 -33.97 17.91
C TYR A 5 4.44 -33.57 16.48
N CYS A 6 3.49 -33.56 15.54
CA CYS A 6 3.67 -32.83 14.29
C CYS A 6 3.66 -31.34 14.62
N GLY A 7 4.85 -30.79 14.83
CA GLY A 7 5.09 -29.36 14.76
C GLY A 7 4.84 -28.89 13.33
N SER A 8 3.58 -28.69 12.98
CA SER A 8 3.22 -27.80 11.88
C SER A 8 3.62 -26.40 12.32
N SER A 9 4.62 -25.83 11.65
CA SER A 9 4.97 -24.42 11.72
C SER A 9 3.75 -23.60 11.30
N ALA A 10 2.83 -23.39 12.23
CA ALA A 10 1.68 -22.52 12.05
C ALA A 10 2.25 -21.10 11.97
N MET A 11 2.52 -20.63 10.75
CA MET A 11 2.45 -19.19 10.52
C MET A 11 1.08 -18.78 11.04
N SER A 12 1.05 -17.92 12.04
CA SER A 12 -0.19 -17.53 12.70
C SER A 12 -1.17 -17.03 11.64
N ASP A 13 -2.37 -17.60 11.60
CA ASP A 13 -3.50 -17.13 10.78
C ASP A 13 -3.91 -15.67 11.12
N SER A 14 -3.15 -14.97 11.96
CA SER A 14 -3.31 -13.56 12.32
C SER A 14 -2.38 -12.65 11.52
N LYS A 15 -1.31 -13.17 10.90
CA LYS A 15 -0.33 -12.34 10.20
C LYS A 15 -0.94 -11.67 8.96
N VAL A 16 -0.66 -10.37 8.79
CA VAL A 16 -1.01 -9.59 7.60
C VAL A 16 0.25 -9.29 6.82
N GLU A 17 0.23 -9.57 5.53
CA GLU A 17 1.29 -9.20 4.59
C GLU A 17 0.99 -7.83 3.99
N ILE A 18 2.01 -6.97 3.88
CA ILE A 18 1.87 -5.64 3.32
C ILE A 18 2.68 -5.55 2.03
N ILE A 19 2.06 -5.10 0.95
CA ILE A 19 2.68 -4.82 -0.33
C ILE A 19 2.29 -3.39 -0.74
N ALA A 20 3.20 -2.44 -0.54
CA ALA A 20 2.94 -1.01 -0.73
C ALA A 20 1.71 -0.52 0.07
N ARG A 21 0.58 -0.27 -0.63
CA ARG A 21 -0.69 0.19 -0.02
C ARG A 21 -1.72 -0.93 0.16
N LEU A 22 -1.36 -2.17 -0.15
CA LEU A 22 -2.21 -3.34 -0.03
C LEU A 22 -1.85 -4.12 1.25
N ALA A 23 -2.83 -4.35 2.11
CA ALA A 23 -2.74 -5.26 3.24
C ALA A 23 -3.52 -6.54 2.91
N GLN A 24 -2.85 -7.68 3.00
CA GLN A 24 -3.39 -8.98 2.66
C GLN A 24 -3.39 -9.90 3.87
N TRP A 25 -4.56 -10.39 4.24
CA TRP A 25 -4.74 -11.31 5.36
C TRP A 25 -5.27 -12.65 4.85
N ARG A 26 -4.47 -13.71 5.03
CA ARG A 26 -4.81 -15.07 4.63
C ARG A 26 -5.29 -15.85 5.85
N ILE A 27 -6.47 -16.44 5.75
CA ILE A 27 -7.05 -17.27 6.81
C ILE A 27 -7.22 -18.67 6.26
N GLU A 28 -6.46 -19.61 6.82
CA GLU A 28 -6.40 -20.99 6.36
C GLU A 28 -7.62 -21.79 6.81
N ASN A 29 -7.96 -21.68 8.10
CA ASN A 29 -9.06 -22.40 8.71
C ASN A 29 -10.01 -21.42 9.39
N PHE A 30 -11.30 -21.39 9.02
CA PHE A 30 -12.28 -20.53 9.68
C PHE A 30 -13.57 -21.30 10.00
N GLY A 31 -13.72 -21.67 11.28
CA GLY A 31 -14.83 -22.49 11.76
C GLY A 31 -16.18 -21.76 11.77
N PRO A 32 -17.30 -22.50 11.90
CA PRO A 32 -18.62 -21.91 12.12
C PRO A 32 -18.64 -21.10 13.43
N CYS A 33 -19.35 -19.96 13.43
CA CYS A 33 -19.48 -19.07 14.60
C CYS A 33 -18.15 -18.64 15.24
N SER A 34 -17.14 -18.36 14.41
CA SER A 34 -15.82 -17.93 14.88
C SER A 34 -15.60 -16.43 14.64
N THR A 35 -14.88 -15.82 15.57
CA THR A 35 -14.34 -14.46 15.46
C THR A 35 -12.83 -14.54 15.46
N ARG A 36 -12.17 -13.79 14.58
CA ARG A 36 -10.71 -13.64 14.57
C ARG A 36 -10.32 -12.20 14.37
N ARG A 37 -9.13 -11.89 14.86
CA ARG A 37 -8.45 -10.62 14.66
C ARG A 37 -7.05 -10.88 14.11
N SER A 38 -6.61 -10.01 13.22
CA SER A 38 -5.26 -10.01 12.71
C SER A 38 -4.26 -9.46 13.75
N ASP A 39 -2.99 -9.65 13.48
CA ASP A 39 -1.91 -8.87 14.08
C ASP A 39 -2.01 -7.43 13.60
N ALA A 40 -1.42 -6.51 14.37
CA ALA A 40 -1.33 -5.11 13.97
C ALA A 40 -0.45 -4.99 12.72
N PHE A 41 -0.87 -4.17 11.76
CA PHE A 41 -0.09 -3.89 10.56
C PHE A 41 -0.06 -2.39 10.28
N LYS A 42 1.06 -1.88 9.78
CA LYS A 42 1.25 -0.43 9.61
C LYS A 42 1.07 -0.01 8.16
N ILE A 43 0.18 0.95 7.91
CA ILE A 43 0.02 1.63 6.62
C ILE A 43 -0.07 3.13 6.89
N GLY A 44 0.78 3.92 6.22
CA GLY A 44 0.99 5.32 6.58
C GLY A 44 1.57 5.42 7.98
N ILE A 45 0.96 6.26 8.83
CA ILE A 45 1.38 6.46 10.22
C ILE A 45 0.59 5.62 11.23
N TRP A 46 -0.53 5.00 10.83
CA TRP A 46 -1.42 4.28 11.74
C TRP A 46 -1.12 2.77 11.75
N ASN A 47 -1.26 2.18 12.94
CA ASN A 47 -1.38 0.74 13.11
C ASN A 47 -2.83 0.35 12.87
N TRP A 48 -3.07 -0.64 12.04
CA TRP A 48 -4.39 -1.12 11.64
C TRP A 48 -4.59 -2.55 12.12
N TYR A 49 -5.86 -2.89 12.31
CA TYR A 49 -6.33 -4.24 12.56
C TYR A 49 -7.45 -4.59 11.59
N LEU A 50 -7.47 -5.87 11.21
CA LEU A 50 -8.62 -6.51 10.61
C LEU A 50 -9.26 -7.44 11.63
N SER A 51 -10.58 -7.48 11.64
CA SER A 51 -11.31 -8.54 12.34
C SER A 51 -12.39 -9.11 11.46
N VAL A 52 -12.63 -10.40 11.63
CA VAL A 52 -13.67 -11.14 10.94
C VAL A 52 -14.56 -11.83 11.95
N GLU A 53 -15.85 -11.80 11.69
CA GLU A 53 -16.86 -12.50 12.49
C GLU A 53 -17.80 -13.24 11.54
N LYS A 54 -17.92 -14.56 11.71
CA LYS A 54 -18.85 -15.38 10.93
C LYS A 54 -20.15 -15.55 11.68
N ASN A 55 -21.20 -14.87 11.23
CA ASN A 55 -22.56 -15.07 11.72
C ASN A 55 -23.55 -14.87 10.57
N ARG A 56 -24.09 -15.96 9.98
CA ARG A 56 -24.89 -16.00 8.74
C ARG A 56 -24.20 -15.39 7.50
N TYR A 57 -23.67 -14.17 7.63
CA TYR A 57 -22.76 -13.45 6.77
C TYR A 57 -21.33 -13.50 7.34
N LEU A 58 -20.34 -13.14 6.53
CA LEU A 58 -18.99 -12.82 6.99
C LEU A 58 -18.89 -11.31 7.20
N TYR A 59 -18.75 -10.87 8.45
CA TYR A 59 -18.55 -9.46 8.79
C TYR A 59 -17.06 -9.16 8.88
N ILE A 60 -16.59 -8.21 8.07
CA ILE A 60 -15.20 -7.77 8.02
C ILE A 60 -15.13 -6.34 8.56
N ARG A 61 -14.25 -6.11 9.53
CA ARG A 61 -14.03 -4.78 10.12
C ARG A 61 -12.58 -4.37 9.92
N LEU A 62 -12.38 -3.12 9.56
CA LEU A 62 -11.08 -2.47 9.44
C LEU A 62 -11.07 -1.29 10.41
N TYR A 63 -10.06 -1.22 11.27
CA TYR A 63 -9.97 -0.13 12.24
C TYR A 63 -8.53 0.12 12.67
N PRO A 64 -8.17 1.37 12.99
CA PRO A 64 -6.87 1.66 13.55
C PRO A 64 -6.79 1.17 15.00
N GLU A 65 -5.57 0.99 15.49
CA GLU A 65 -5.30 0.83 16.91
C GLU A 65 -5.91 2.01 17.69
N PRO A 66 -6.70 1.74 18.75
CA PRO A 66 -7.28 2.79 19.56
C PRO A 66 -6.19 3.72 20.09
N CYS A 67 -6.29 5.00 19.72
CA CYS A 67 -5.35 6.03 20.09
C CYS A 67 -5.37 6.24 21.61
N LYS A 68 -4.19 6.16 22.27
CA LYS A 68 -4.07 6.37 23.72
C LYS A 68 -3.84 7.84 24.09
N THR A 69 -3.73 8.73 23.10
CA THR A 69 -3.40 10.15 23.30
C THR A 69 -4.12 11.02 22.29
N VAL A 70 -4.49 12.23 22.71
CA VAL A 70 -5.22 13.25 21.92
C VAL A 70 -4.46 13.72 20.66
N LYS A 71 -3.17 13.41 20.54
CA LYS A 71 -2.32 13.76 19.39
C LYS A 71 -2.48 12.83 18.18
N ASP A 72 -3.06 11.65 18.36
CA ASP A 72 -3.30 10.72 17.25
C ASP A 72 -4.70 10.97 16.69
N LEU A 73 -4.76 11.83 15.67
CA LEU A 73 -6.00 12.09 14.95
C LEU A 73 -6.42 10.83 14.19
N PRO A 74 -7.71 10.44 14.24
CA PRO A 74 -8.18 9.25 13.56
C PRO A 74 -8.07 9.42 12.04
N PRO A 75 -7.64 8.39 11.30
CA PRO A 75 -7.43 8.48 9.86
C PRO A 75 -8.75 8.74 9.13
N PHE A 76 -8.70 9.64 8.15
CA PHE A 76 -9.68 9.70 7.09
C PHE A 76 -9.19 8.82 5.94
N ALA A 77 -9.79 7.64 5.76
CA ALA A 77 -9.29 6.61 4.86
C ALA A 77 -10.19 6.44 3.64
N LYS A 78 -9.55 6.37 2.46
CA LYS A 78 -10.15 5.94 1.20
C LYS A 78 -9.60 4.58 0.81
N PHE A 79 -10.44 3.57 0.68
CA PHE A 79 -9.98 2.18 0.52
C PHE A 79 -11.03 1.28 -0.16
N VAL A 80 -10.59 0.12 -0.61
CA VAL A 80 -11.45 -0.95 -1.15
C VAL A 80 -11.07 -2.29 -0.52
N LEU A 81 -12.08 -3.11 -0.21
CA LEU A 81 -11.87 -4.48 0.28
C LEU A 81 -12.20 -5.49 -0.80
N ARG A 82 -11.43 -6.57 -0.82
CA ARG A 82 -11.70 -7.74 -1.65
C ARG A 82 -11.60 -9.00 -0.80
N VAL A 83 -12.50 -9.94 -1.04
CA VAL A 83 -12.44 -11.28 -0.44
C VAL A 83 -12.40 -12.29 -1.57
N SER A 84 -11.43 -13.18 -1.52
CA SER A 84 -11.31 -14.28 -2.47
C SER A 84 -11.19 -15.62 -1.74
N SER A 85 -11.83 -16.67 -2.26
CA SER A 85 -11.70 -18.02 -1.70
C SER A 85 -11.00 -18.95 -2.68
N SER A 86 -10.07 -19.74 -2.15
CA SER A 86 -9.38 -20.79 -2.90
C SER A 86 -10.14 -22.11 -2.75
N GLY A 87 -10.69 -22.62 -3.83
CA GLY A 87 -11.35 -23.93 -3.86
C GLY A 87 -12.31 -24.09 -5.03
N PRO A 88 -12.97 -25.26 -5.16
CA PRO A 88 -14.07 -25.44 -6.10
C PRO A 88 -15.20 -24.46 -5.78
N GLY A 89 -15.67 -23.69 -6.77
CA GLY A 89 -16.67 -22.62 -6.55
C GLY A 89 -16.08 -21.28 -6.10
N ARG A 90 -14.86 -20.93 -6.54
CA ARG A 90 -14.19 -19.65 -6.26
C ARG A 90 -15.15 -18.47 -6.32
N ARG A 91 -15.34 -17.80 -5.19
CA ARG A 91 -16.06 -16.54 -5.11
C ARG A 91 -15.08 -15.40 -4.88
N HIS A 92 -15.36 -14.30 -5.54
CA HIS A 92 -14.65 -13.04 -5.39
C HIS A 92 -15.68 -11.97 -5.10
N CYS A 93 -15.55 -11.32 -3.95
CA CYS A 93 -16.41 -10.22 -3.54
C CYS A 93 -15.54 -8.96 -3.46
N ILE A 94 -16.07 -7.84 -3.95
CA ILE A 94 -15.39 -6.55 -3.92
C ILE A 94 -16.35 -5.54 -3.31
N SER A 95 -15.90 -4.77 -2.33
CA SER A 95 -16.70 -3.68 -1.75
C SER A 95 -16.75 -2.49 -2.72
N ALA A 96 -17.75 -1.62 -2.58
CA ALA A 96 -17.60 -0.27 -3.14
C ALA A 96 -16.40 0.44 -2.49
N VAL A 97 -15.83 1.43 -3.19
CA VAL A 97 -14.82 2.32 -2.60
C VAL A 97 -15.42 3.03 -1.40
N GLN A 98 -14.73 2.94 -0.28
CA GLN A 98 -15.12 3.56 0.98
C GLN A 98 -14.26 4.79 1.20
N GLU A 99 -14.88 5.88 1.66
CA GLU A 99 -14.19 7.10 2.05
C GLU A 99 -14.79 7.60 3.36
N ARG A 100 -14.10 7.38 4.48
CA ARG A 100 -14.64 7.68 5.82
C ARG A 100 -13.55 7.89 6.86
N MET A 101 -13.91 8.59 7.94
CA MET A 101 -13.13 8.65 9.17
C MET A 101 -13.31 7.34 9.95
N ILE A 102 -12.22 6.69 10.34
CA ILE A 102 -12.26 5.42 11.10
C ILE A 102 -11.55 5.62 12.43
N ARG A 103 -12.27 5.52 13.54
CA ARG A 103 -11.78 5.70 14.91
C ARG A 103 -11.68 4.37 15.65
N ASN A 104 -12.62 3.48 15.39
CA ASN A 104 -12.72 2.19 16.08
C ASN A 104 -13.33 1.11 15.17
N SER A 105 -13.52 -0.09 15.73
CA SER A 105 -14.05 -1.26 15.02
C SER A 105 -15.51 -1.14 14.56
N GLU A 106 -16.26 -0.16 15.05
CA GLU A 106 -17.68 0.03 14.72
C GLU A 106 -17.88 0.98 13.53
N ASP A 107 -16.91 1.85 13.24
CA ASP A 107 -17.03 2.84 12.16
C ASP A 107 -17.04 2.21 10.76
N PHE A 108 -16.50 0.99 10.59
CA PHE A 108 -16.56 0.24 9.34
C PHE A 108 -16.82 -1.25 9.54
N VAL A 109 -17.94 -1.71 8.98
CA VAL A 109 -18.31 -3.13 8.91
C VAL A 109 -18.79 -3.44 7.50
N TRP A 110 -18.17 -4.41 6.84
CA TRP A 110 -18.61 -4.94 5.56
C TRP A 110 -19.17 -6.35 5.73
N ALA A 111 -20.46 -6.51 5.45
CA ALA A 111 -21.12 -7.80 5.47
C ALA A 111 -21.05 -8.46 4.08
N VAL A 112 -20.46 -9.65 4.02
CA VAL A 112 -20.34 -10.42 2.77
C VAL A 112 -21.30 -11.61 2.80
N GLU A 113 -22.26 -11.60 1.87
CA GLU A 113 -23.20 -12.71 1.63
C GLU A 113 -22.52 -13.80 0.81
N ALA A 114 -21.55 -14.48 1.42
CA ALA A 114 -20.91 -15.63 0.80
C ALA A 114 -20.59 -16.69 1.85
N THR A 115 -21.00 -17.92 1.55
CA THR A 115 -20.57 -19.09 2.30
C THR A 115 -19.12 -19.36 1.93
N PHE A 116 -18.18 -18.96 2.78
CA PHE A 116 -16.78 -19.33 2.67
C PHE A 116 -16.57 -20.62 3.49
N PRO A 117 -16.51 -21.81 2.84
CA PRO A 117 -16.48 -23.10 3.53
C PRO A 117 -15.12 -23.43 4.15
N GLY A 118 -14.07 -22.63 3.86
CA GLY A 118 -12.71 -22.88 4.30
C GLY A 118 -11.82 -21.66 4.12
N ARG A 119 -10.67 -21.83 3.46
CA ARG A 119 -9.64 -20.81 3.24
C ARG A 119 -10.14 -19.62 2.42
N PHE A 120 -9.82 -18.41 2.88
CA PHE A 120 -10.03 -17.18 2.12
C PHE A 120 -8.95 -16.15 2.41
N VAL A 121 -8.87 -15.17 1.52
CA VAL A 121 -7.94 -14.05 1.58
C VAL A 121 -8.75 -12.76 1.61
N ILE A 122 -8.41 -11.86 2.54
CA ILE A 122 -8.94 -10.51 2.61
C ILE A 122 -7.84 -9.56 2.18
N ASP A 123 -8.11 -8.81 1.13
CA ASP A 123 -7.27 -7.72 0.68
C ASP A 123 -7.92 -6.38 1.05
N VAL A 124 -7.13 -5.48 1.62
CA VAL A 124 -7.50 -4.07 1.84
C VAL A 124 -6.50 -3.22 1.06
N GLU A 125 -6.99 -2.49 0.07
CA GLU A 125 -6.15 -1.57 -0.68
C GLU A 125 -6.48 -0.13 -0.28
N PHE A 126 -5.49 0.54 0.30
CA PHE A 126 -5.59 1.94 0.71
C PHE A 126 -5.30 2.84 -0.50
N LEU A 127 -6.33 3.51 -0.98
CA LEU A 127 -6.21 4.47 -2.09
C LEU A 127 -5.66 5.79 -1.58
N ASP A 128 -6.14 6.24 -0.42
CA ASP A 128 -5.69 7.46 0.24
C ASP A 128 -5.85 7.35 1.76
N LEU A 129 -4.97 8.04 2.49
CA LEU A 129 -5.02 8.18 3.93
C LEU A 129 -4.73 9.62 4.28
N LYS A 130 -5.66 10.30 4.93
CA LYS A 130 -5.52 11.72 5.27
C LYS A 130 -5.54 11.96 6.77
N ILE A 131 -4.69 12.89 7.21
CA ILE A 131 -4.71 13.43 8.57
C ILE A 131 -5.75 14.55 8.62
N PRO A 132 -6.80 14.44 9.46
CA PRO A 132 -7.77 15.52 9.64
C PRO A 132 -7.07 16.81 10.09
N CYS A 133 -7.37 17.96 9.50
CA CYS A 133 -6.85 19.23 9.98
C CYS A 133 -7.86 19.91 10.90
N SER A 134 -7.42 20.40 12.06
CA SER A 134 -8.28 21.08 13.04
C SER A 134 -8.68 22.50 12.64
N SER A 135 -8.03 23.11 11.63
CA SER A 135 -8.23 24.51 11.23
C SER A 135 -9.19 24.73 10.06
N GLY A 136 -9.94 23.71 9.62
CA GLY A 136 -10.90 23.81 8.51
C GLY A 136 -10.27 23.82 7.10
N SER A 137 -8.97 23.58 6.98
CA SER A 137 -8.31 23.30 5.70
C SER A 137 -8.51 21.85 5.26
N GLU A 138 -8.28 21.56 3.98
CA GLU A 138 -8.36 20.19 3.43
C GLU A 138 -7.46 19.21 4.20
N HIS A 139 -7.90 17.95 4.28
CA HIS A 139 -7.12 16.90 4.96
C HIS A 139 -5.83 16.59 4.20
N TYR A 140 -4.71 16.42 4.90
CA TYR A 140 -3.41 16.17 4.27
C TYR A 140 -3.24 14.68 3.97
N SER A 141 -3.04 14.31 2.70
CA SER A 141 -2.70 12.94 2.33
C SER A 141 -1.31 12.56 2.85
N VAL A 142 -1.22 11.37 3.46
CA VAL A 142 0.02 10.77 3.97
C VAL A 142 0.81 10.10 2.86
N PHE A 143 0.16 9.73 1.77
CA PHE A 143 0.86 9.15 0.64
C PHE A 143 1.49 10.24 -0.22
N PRO A 144 2.72 10.02 -0.73
CA PRO A 144 3.32 10.96 -1.66
C PRO A 144 2.39 11.15 -2.85
N ASN A 145 2.12 12.42 -3.20
CA ASN A 145 1.51 12.71 -4.49
C ASN A 145 2.49 12.22 -5.57
N GLY A 146 2.05 11.29 -6.43
CA GLY A 146 2.90 10.74 -7.49
C GLY A 146 3.45 11.83 -8.40
N GLU A 147 2.70 12.90 -8.63
CA GLU A 147 3.12 14.07 -9.39
C GLU A 147 4.25 14.84 -8.70
N ALA A 148 4.17 15.04 -7.38
CA ALA A 148 5.22 15.72 -6.61
C ALA A 148 6.51 14.89 -6.53
N VAL A 149 6.40 13.56 -6.47
CA VAL A 149 7.57 12.66 -6.48
C VAL A 149 8.23 12.63 -7.85
N LEU A 150 7.43 12.57 -8.94
CA LEU A 150 7.95 12.67 -10.30
C LEU A 150 8.63 14.02 -10.54
N GLN A 151 8.04 15.11 -10.07
CA GLN A 151 8.61 16.45 -10.19
C GLN A 151 9.95 16.56 -9.43
N ALA A 152 10.00 16.11 -8.17
CA ALA A 152 11.24 16.14 -7.38
C ALA A 152 12.35 15.24 -7.97
N ALA A 153 11.98 14.09 -8.52
CA ALA A 153 12.93 13.22 -9.22
C ALA A 153 13.46 13.87 -10.51
N ASN A 154 12.61 14.61 -11.24
CA ASN A 154 12.98 15.33 -12.44
C ASN A 154 13.92 16.50 -12.13
N ASP A 155 13.62 17.30 -11.11
CA ASP A 155 14.45 18.46 -10.71
C ASP A 155 15.84 18.02 -10.22
N GLY A 156 15.90 16.95 -9.41
CA GLY A 156 17.17 16.37 -8.95
C GLY A 156 17.96 15.68 -10.08
N GLY A 157 17.27 15.01 -11.01
CA GLY A 157 17.90 14.34 -12.15
C GLY A 157 18.48 15.33 -13.16
N LEU A 158 17.74 16.37 -13.51
CA LEU A 158 18.17 17.40 -14.46
C LEU A 158 19.34 18.22 -13.91
N SER A 159 19.34 18.56 -12.63
CA SER A 159 20.47 19.26 -12.00
C SER A 159 21.74 18.39 -11.97
N CYS A 160 21.63 17.09 -11.69
CA CYS A 160 22.75 16.17 -11.78
C CYS A 160 23.28 16.05 -13.22
N LEU A 161 22.40 15.96 -14.21
CA LEU A 161 22.78 15.89 -15.63
C LEU A 161 23.42 17.19 -16.13
N SER A 162 22.87 18.35 -15.76
CA SER A 162 23.45 19.66 -16.06
C SER A 162 24.88 19.75 -15.53
N ARG A 163 25.07 19.34 -14.27
CA ARG A 163 26.39 19.30 -13.65
C ARG A 163 27.34 18.32 -14.34
N MET A 164 26.88 17.14 -14.74
CA MET A 164 27.71 16.18 -15.48
C MET A 164 28.21 16.73 -16.82
N LEU A 165 27.38 17.52 -17.51
CA LEU A 165 27.74 18.14 -18.78
C LEU A 165 28.65 19.37 -18.59
N GLU A 166 28.38 20.21 -17.59
CA GLU A 166 29.18 21.41 -17.30
C GLU A 166 30.55 21.08 -16.69
N GLU A 167 30.60 20.11 -15.78
CA GLU A 167 31.82 19.71 -15.07
C GLU A 167 32.56 18.55 -15.77
N GLU A 168 32.10 18.13 -16.96
CA GLU A 168 32.70 17.07 -17.78
C GLU A 168 32.85 15.71 -17.05
N ILE A 169 31.97 15.42 -16.08
CA ILE A 169 32.06 14.23 -15.24
C ILE A 169 31.68 12.98 -16.06
N HIS A 170 32.58 11.99 -16.11
CA HIS A 170 32.43 10.76 -16.91
C HIS A 170 32.15 11.03 -18.41
N SER A 171 32.77 12.08 -18.95
CA SER A 171 32.63 12.43 -20.36
C SER A 171 33.69 11.73 -21.22
N ASP A 172 33.22 10.81 -22.08
CA ASP A 172 34.09 9.96 -22.90
C ASP A 172 33.97 10.29 -24.40
N VAL A 173 33.01 11.14 -24.75
CA VAL A 173 32.68 11.52 -26.13
C VAL A 173 32.82 13.02 -26.30
N THR A 174 33.40 13.45 -27.42
CA THR A 174 33.46 14.86 -27.82
C THR A 174 32.55 15.09 -29.02
N ILE A 175 31.62 16.03 -28.88
CA ILE A 175 30.68 16.47 -29.92
C ILE A 175 31.21 17.79 -30.50
N ASN A 176 31.60 17.76 -31.77
CA ASN A 176 32.04 18.96 -32.48
C ASN A 176 30.83 19.70 -33.03
N THR A 177 30.66 20.96 -32.65
CA THR A 177 29.60 21.82 -33.17
C THR A 177 30.06 22.51 -34.45
N ASN A 178 29.11 22.74 -35.35
CA ASN A 178 29.30 23.44 -36.63
C ASN A 178 29.83 24.89 -36.49
N GLY A 179 29.80 25.48 -35.28
CA GLY A 179 30.39 26.78 -34.96
C GLY A 179 31.86 26.74 -34.52
N GLY A 180 32.54 25.59 -34.58
CA GLY A 180 33.94 25.44 -34.17
C GLY A 180 34.16 25.21 -32.68
N GLY A 181 33.08 24.99 -31.90
CA GLY A 181 33.15 24.59 -30.50
C GLY A 181 33.15 23.07 -30.33
N ALA A 182 33.65 22.58 -29.20
CA ALA A 182 33.61 21.17 -28.85
C ALA A 182 32.97 21.00 -27.46
N LEU A 183 31.98 20.11 -27.34
CA LEU A 183 31.31 19.77 -26.09
C LEU A 183 31.67 18.35 -25.69
N LYS A 184 31.95 18.09 -24.41
CA LYS A 184 32.19 16.73 -23.92
C LYS A 184 30.94 16.16 -23.25
N SER A 185 30.67 14.88 -23.48
CA SER A 185 29.47 14.22 -22.97
C SER A 185 29.73 12.73 -22.70
N PRO A 186 29.05 12.12 -21.70
CA PRO A 186 29.08 10.67 -21.51
C PRO A 186 28.47 9.91 -22.70
N GLN A 187 29.01 8.75 -23.05
CA GLN A 187 28.57 7.97 -24.23
C GLN A 187 27.07 7.61 -24.21
N GLY A 188 26.50 7.35 -23.03
CA GLY A 188 25.08 7.06 -22.85
C GLY A 188 24.16 8.26 -23.08
N CYS A 189 24.67 9.49 -22.96
CA CYS A 189 23.91 10.73 -23.16
C CYS A 189 24.00 11.26 -24.61
N SER A 190 24.99 10.79 -25.38
CA SER A 190 25.24 11.25 -26.76
C SER A 190 24.08 10.97 -27.71
N LEU A 191 23.33 9.88 -27.53
CA LEU A 191 22.24 9.51 -28.44
C LEU A 191 21.00 10.40 -28.27
N CYS A 192 20.76 10.92 -27.07
CA CYS A 192 19.63 11.82 -26.78
C CYS A 192 19.89 13.27 -27.20
N LEU A 193 21.15 13.72 -27.16
CA LEU A 193 21.52 15.09 -27.58
C LEU A 193 21.51 15.26 -29.10
N LEU A 194 21.81 14.20 -29.86
CA LEU A 194 21.73 14.20 -31.33
C LEU A 194 20.30 14.20 -31.88
N THR A 195 19.29 13.88 -31.06
CA THR A 195 17.87 13.93 -31.48
C THR A 195 17.20 15.28 -31.21
N CYS A 196 17.89 16.24 -30.59
CA CYS A 196 17.38 17.58 -30.29
C CYS A 196 17.86 18.66 -31.27
N PHE A 197 18.63 18.31 -32.30
CA PHE A 197 19.04 19.18 -33.40
C PHE A 197 18.64 18.61 -34.76
#